data_AF-A0A1C5NN62-F1
#
_entry.id   AF-A0A1C5NN62-F1
#
_cell.length_a   1.000
_cell.length_b   1.000
_cell.length_c   1.000
_cell.angle_alpha   90.00
_cell.angle_beta   90.00
_cell.angle_gamma   90.00
#
_symmetry.space_group_name_H-M   'P 1'
#
loop_
_entity.id
_entity.type
_entity.pdbx_description
1 polymer ?
#
loop_
_entity_poly.entity_id
_entity_poly.type
_entity_poly.pdbx_seq_one_letter_code
_entity_poly.pdbx_strand_id
1 'polypeptide(L)'
;MKNKFICALLTTVMVLSFAACGNEGNGAAVSAESTVASESQVTESNTEANTETASTESTSTAEGAYEDNFAVSTEDATAFAKKIQDAVAAEDLNALADLVNYPVYVALGDGSVIETREDLIALGADKIFTPELKDSMANADLSELSPSMAGFTLYSTGDGPNITFNVQNGVLGISGINY
;
A
#
# COMPACT_ATOMS: atom_id res chain seq x y z
N MET A 1 -54.32 11.86 -9.57
CA MET A 1 -54.62 11.89 -11.02
C MET A 1 -53.31 11.64 -11.75
N LYS A 2 -53.34 10.72 -12.73
CA LYS A 2 -52.20 9.91 -13.17
C LYS A 2 -51.64 10.46 -14.48
N ASN A 3 -50.37 10.88 -14.47
CA ASN A 3 -49.69 11.37 -15.67
C ASN A 3 -49.09 10.18 -16.41
N LYS A 4 -49.48 10.04 -17.67
CA LYS A 4 -49.05 8.98 -18.58
C LYS A 4 -47.80 9.45 -19.31
N PHE A 5 -46.73 8.66 -19.31
CA PHE A 5 -45.73 8.70 -20.38
C PHE A 5 -45.39 7.28 -20.83
N ILE A 6 -45.35 7.17 -22.15
CA ILE A 6 -45.36 5.97 -22.98
C ILE A 6 -43.92 5.58 -23.32
N CYS A 7 -43.73 4.27 -23.42
CA CYS A 7 -42.69 3.49 -24.07
C CYS A 7 -41.68 4.21 -24.98
N ALA A 8 -40.40 3.83 -24.85
CA ALA A 8 -39.58 3.38 -25.98
C ALA A 8 -38.45 2.48 -25.48
N LEU A 9 -38.46 1.25 -26.00
CA LEU A 9 -37.55 0.15 -25.73
C LEU A 9 -36.58 0.12 -26.92
N LEU A 10 -35.26 0.16 -26.70
CA LEU A 10 -34.26 -0.03 -27.75
C LEU A 10 -33.03 -0.74 -27.19
N THR A 11 -33.07 -2.07 -27.33
CA THR A 11 -31.96 -3.00 -27.15
C THR A 11 -30.96 -2.85 -28.28
N THR A 12 -29.69 -2.63 -27.98
CA THR A 12 -28.59 -2.95 -28.91
C THR A 12 -27.54 -3.77 -28.17
N VAL A 13 -27.51 -5.05 -28.50
CA VAL A 13 -26.47 -6.01 -28.17
C VAL A 13 -25.27 -5.71 -29.06
N MET A 14 -24.10 -5.48 -28.46
CA MET A 14 -22.84 -5.36 -29.19
C MET A 14 -21.88 -6.42 -28.64
N VAL A 15 -21.80 -7.54 -29.36
CA VAL A 15 -20.80 -8.59 -29.16
C VAL A 15 -19.56 -8.18 -29.93
N LEU A 16 -18.42 -8.00 -29.25
CA LEU A 16 -17.11 -7.94 -29.88
C LEU A 16 -16.26 -9.11 -29.38
N SER A 17 -16.06 -10.08 -30.26
CA SER A 17 -15.05 -11.12 -30.13
C SER A 17 -13.74 -10.60 -30.72
N PHE A 18 -12.66 -10.58 -29.94
CA PHE A 18 -11.30 -10.42 -30.46
C PHE A 18 -10.59 -11.77 -30.43
N ALA A 19 -10.23 -12.26 -31.61
CA ALA A 19 -9.19 -13.25 -31.80
C ALA A 19 -8.15 -12.65 -32.74
N ALA A 20 -6.93 -12.46 -32.25
CA ALA A 20 -5.75 -12.31 -33.10
C ALA A 20 -4.50 -12.78 -32.32
N CYS A 21 -3.88 -13.84 -32.85
CA CYS A 21 -2.61 -14.41 -32.44
C CYS A 21 -1.42 -13.53 -32.83
N GLY A 22 -0.33 -13.68 -32.08
CA GLY A 22 0.99 -13.96 -32.66
C GLY A 22 1.91 -12.76 -32.89
N ASN A 23 3.00 -12.70 -32.12
CA ASN A 23 4.23 -12.02 -32.54
C ASN A 23 5.45 -12.81 -32.06
N GLU A 24 5.97 -13.67 -32.94
CA GLU A 24 7.34 -14.17 -32.91
C GLU A 24 8.26 -13.12 -33.54
N GLY A 25 9.37 -12.79 -32.86
CA GLY A 25 10.43 -11.96 -33.44
C GLY A 25 11.35 -11.32 -32.41
N ASN A 26 12.13 -12.12 -31.67
CA ASN A 26 13.27 -11.62 -30.90
C ASN A 26 14.53 -11.72 -31.77
N GLY A 27 14.86 -10.62 -32.45
CA GLY A 27 16.10 -10.42 -33.16
C GLY A 27 17.08 -9.61 -32.31
N ALA A 28 18.25 -10.19 -32.06
CA ALA A 28 19.39 -9.60 -31.38
C ALA A 28 19.98 -8.39 -32.13
N ALA A 29 20.57 -7.44 -31.40
CA ALA A 29 21.87 -6.86 -31.76
C ALA A 29 22.44 -5.98 -30.63
N VAL A 30 23.66 -6.35 -30.26
CA VAL A 30 24.67 -5.65 -29.48
C VAL A 30 25.14 -4.36 -30.17
N SER A 31 25.63 -3.39 -29.37
CA SER A 31 26.97 -2.76 -29.50
C SER A 31 27.02 -1.21 -29.43
N ALA A 32 28.14 -0.78 -28.83
CA ALA A 32 28.81 0.53 -28.84
C ALA A 32 28.15 1.65 -28.01
N GLU A 33 28.69 1.99 -26.84
CA GLU A 33 29.93 2.76 -26.60
C GLU A 33 29.85 4.18 -27.18
N SER A 34 29.76 5.17 -26.30
CA SER A 34 30.14 6.55 -26.60
C SER A 34 30.75 7.21 -25.37
N THR A 35 32.01 7.56 -25.57
CA THR A 35 32.92 8.34 -24.74
C THR A 35 32.48 9.80 -24.60
N VAL A 36 32.63 10.41 -23.42
CA VAL A 36 33.16 11.79 -23.29
C VAL A 36 33.87 11.93 -21.94
N ALA A 37 35.14 12.33 -22.01
CA ALA A 37 35.94 12.83 -20.90
C ALA A 37 35.81 14.36 -20.80
N SER A 38 35.81 14.93 -19.59
CA SER A 38 36.40 16.25 -19.30
C SER A 38 36.59 16.51 -17.80
N GLU A 39 37.70 17.19 -17.54
CA GLU A 39 38.39 17.59 -16.30
C GLU A 39 37.56 18.31 -15.22
N SER A 40 37.87 18.14 -13.92
CA SER A 40 38.84 19.00 -13.19
C SER A 40 38.82 18.79 -11.65
N GLN A 41 40.03 18.79 -11.09
CA GLN A 41 40.49 19.12 -9.72
C GLN A 41 39.62 20.14 -8.94
N VAL A 42 39.50 20.25 -7.61
CA VAL A 42 40.25 19.88 -6.37
C VAL A 42 39.23 20.14 -5.22
N THR A 43 39.18 19.49 -4.06
CA THR A 43 39.89 19.83 -2.81
C THR A 43 39.27 19.05 -1.62
N GLU A 44 40.10 18.85 -0.58
CA GLU A 44 39.81 18.63 0.86
C GLU A 44 39.34 17.27 1.36
N SER A 45 40.37 16.54 1.82
CA SER A 45 40.35 15.66 2.97
C SER A 45 39.59 16.27 4.15
N ASN A 46 38.53 15.59 4.62
CA ASN A 46 38.28 15.51 6.05
C ASN A 46 37.78 14.11 6.41
N THR A 47 38.63 13.38 7.11
CA THR A 47 38.34 12.10 7.75
C THR A 47 37.64 12.40 9.05
N GLU A 48 36.35 12.06 9.15
CA GLU A 48 35.73 11.75 10.43
C GLU A 48 34.97 10.43 10.31
N ALA A 49 35.58 9.42 10.90
CA ALA A 49 35.00 8.12 11.15
C ALA A 49 34.23 8.17 12.47
N ASN A 50 32.91 8.06 12.40
CA ASN A 50 32.00 7.55 13.43
C ASN A 50 30.59 7.78 12.88
N THR A 51 29.65 6.84 12.84
CA THR A 51 29.42 5.65 13.65
C THR A 51 28.43 4.82 12.85
N GLU A 52 28.41 3.52 13.06
CA GLU A 52 27.47 2.56 12.45
C GLU A 52 26.06 3.15 12.30
N THR A 53 25.64 3.33 11.04
CA THR A 53 24.22 3.23 10.73
C THR A 53 23.90 1.76 10.89
N ALA A 54 23.45 1.38 12.09
CA ALA A 54 22.60 0.23 12.26
C ALA A 54 21.35 0.51 11.43
N SER A 55 21.41 0.16 10.14
CA SER A 55 20.23 -0.21 9.38
C SER A 55 19.60 -1.33 10.18
N THR A 56 18.68 -0.98 11.08
CA THR A 56 17.63 -1.87 11.52
C THR A 56 16.89 -2.28 10.26
N GLU A 57 17.38 -3.37 9.68
CA GLU A 57 16.61 -4.46 9.14
C GLU A 57 15.18 -4.03 8.83
N SER A 58 14.97 -3.50 7.62
CA SER A 58 13.68 -3.68 6.96
C SER A 58 13.42 -5.18 7.04
N THR A 59 12.53 -5.58 7.95
CA THR A 59 12.09 -6.97 8.08
C THR A 59 11.20 -7.30 6.88
N SER A 60 11.77 -7.30 5.68
CA SER A 60 11.35 -8.15 4.59
C SER A 60 11.94 -9.53 4.88
N THR A 61 11.34 -10.27 5.81
CA THR A 61 11.64 -11.70 6.02
C THR A 61 10.40 -12.40 6.53
N ALA A 62 9.58 -12.85 5.59
CA ALA A 62 9.30 -14.27 5.42
C ALA A 62 8.78 -14.47 3.99
N GLU A 63 9.43 -15.31 3.19
CA GLU A 63 8.71 -16.04 2.16
C GLU A 63 7.51 -16.72 2.85
N GLY A 64 6.33 -16.53 2.26
CA GLY A 64 5.02 -16.54 2.89
C GLY A 64 4.81 -17.42 4.14
N ALA A 65 4.57 -16.76 5.28
CA ALA A 65 4.22 -17.42 6.54
C ALA A 65 2.75 -17.87 6.60
N TYR A 66 1.87 -17.27 5.78
CA TYR A 66 0.43 -17.48 5.81
C TYR A 66 -0.12 -17.80 4.41
N GLU A 67 -1.01 -18.79 4.30
CA GLU A 67 -1.68 -19.12 3.04
C GLU A 67 -2.74 -18.06 2.67
N ASP A 68 -3.48 -17.57 3.67
CA ASP A 68 -4.50 -16.54 3.53
C ASP A 68 -4.77 -15.82 4.88
N ASN A 69 -5.75 -14.93 4.91
CA ASN A 69 -6.13 -14.19 6.12
C ASN A 69 -6.63 -15.09 7.26
N PHE A 70 -7.20 -16.25 6.96
CA PHE A 70 -7.74 -17.19 7.96
C PHE A 70 -6.66 -18.08 8.57
N ALA A 71 -5.50 -18.19 7.93
CA ALA A 71 -4.32 -18.86 8.46
C ALA A 71 -3.55 -18.03 9.50
N VAL A 72 -3.85 -16.73 9.62
CA VAL A 72 -3.20 -15.82 10.56
C VAL A 72 -3.74 -16.07 11.96
N SER A 73 -2.85 -16.27 12.94
CA SER A 73 -3.26 -16.43 14.33
C SER A 73 -3.79 -15.11 14.90
N THR A 74 -4.66 -15.17 15.92
CA THR A 74 -5.11 -13.97 16.63
C THR A 74 -3.92 -13.19 17.20
N GLU A 75 -2.90 -13.87 17.70
CA GLU A 75 -1.69 -13.25 18.24
C GLU A 75 -0.94 -12.43 17.17
N ASP A 76 -0.73 -13.01 15.99
CA ASP A 76 -0.02 -12.33 14.89
C ASP A 76 -0.84 -11.15 14.33
N ALA A 77 -2.15 -11.31 14.19
CA ALA A 77 -3.04 -10.25 13.75
C ALA A 77 -3.04 -9.07 14.74
N THR A 78 -3.15 -9.35 16.04
CA THR A 78 -3.06 -8.34 17.10
C THR A 78 -1.68 -7.67 17.13
N ALA A 79 -0.60 -8.44 16.98
CA ALA A 79 0.76 -7.89 16.96
C ALA A 79 0.98 -6.96 15.75
N PHE A 80 0.49 -7.34 14.57
CA PHE A 80 0.58 -6.50 13.37
C PHE A 80 -0.27 -5.23 13.52
N ALA A 81 -1.50 -5.37 14.00
CA ALA A 81 -2.37 -4.23 14.27
C ALA A 81 -1.77 -3.24 15.28
N LYS A 82 -1.08 -3.73 16.30
CA LYS A 82 -0.37 -2.89 17.26
C LYS A 82 0.75 -2.07 16.61
N LYS A 83 1.47 -2.63 15.64
CA LYS A 83 2.48 -1.87 14.84
C LYS A 83 1.82 -0.72 14.07
N ILE A 84 0.63 -0.94 13.51
CA ILE A 84 -0.14 0.11 12.83
C ILE A 84 -0.53 1.21 13.82
N GLN A 85 -1.11 0.85 14.97
CA GLN A 85 -1.47 1.82 16.02
C GLN A 85 -0.26 2.64 16.46
N ASP A 86 0.90 2.01 16.65
CA ASP A 86 2.12 2.68 17.09
C ASP A 86 2.64 3.66 16.02
N ALA A 87 2.65 3.27 14.75
CA ALA A 87 3.05 4.16 13.66
C ALA A 87 2.11 5.37 13.53
N VAL A 88 0.80 5.16 13.66
CA VAL A 88 -0.19 6.24 13.60
C VAL A 88 -0.12 7.16 14.81
N ALA A 89 0.04 6.61 16.02
CA ALA A 89 0.17 7.39 17.25
C ALA A 89 1.46 8.24 17.27
N ALA A 90 2.55 7.73 16.68
CA ALA A 90 3.81 8.45 16.53
C ALA A 90 3.82 9.42 15.34
N GLU A 91 2.78 9.40 14.50
CA GLU A 91 2.74 10.11 13.21
C GLU A 91 3.96 9.78 12.32
N ASP A 92 4.45 8.54 12.43
CA ASP A 92 5.62 8.07 11.71
C ASP A 92 5.22 7.50 10.35
N LEU A 93 5.24 8.38 9.34
CA LEU A 93 4.87 8.02 7.98
C LEU A 93 5.83 6.98 7.38
N ASN A 94 7.11 6.96 7.79
CA ASN A 94 8.05 5.96 7.30
C ASN A 94 7.73 4.58 7.87
N ALA A 95 7.50 4.50 9.18
CA ALA A 95 7.10 3.26 9.83
C ALA A 95 5.78 2.74 9.26
N LEU A 96 4.79 3.63 9.03
CA LEU A 96 3.53 3.22 8.41
C LEU A 96 3.76 2.71 6.98
N ALA A 97 4.58 3.40 6.20
CA ALA A 97 4.88 3.03 4.82
C ALA A 97 5.61 1.69 4.68
N ASP A 98 6.39 1.30 5.69
CA ASP A 98 7.07 0.00 5.77
C ASP A 98 6.11 -1.16 6.12
N LEU A 99 4.92 -0.85 6.64
CA LEU A 99 3.86 -1.84 6.95
C LEU A 99 2.91 -2.09 5.77
N VAL A 100 3.09 -1.41 4.65
CA VAL A 100 2.15 -1.43 3.52
C VAL A 100 2.46 -2.55 2.54
N ASN A 101 1.43 -3.26 2.10
CA ASN A 101 1.47 -4.10 0.91
C ASN A 101 1.07 -3.26 -0.31
N TYR A 102 2.06 -2.82 -1.09
CA TYR A 102 1.81 -2.05 -2.31
C TYR A 102 1.33 -2.94 -3.47
N PRO A 103 0.42 -2.45 -4.33
CA PRO A 103 -0.24 -1.15 -4.25
C PRO A 103 -1.28 -1.06 -3.13
N VAL A 104 -1.42 0.12 -2.52
CA VAL A 104 -2.34 0.36 -1.39
C VAL A 104 -3.44 1.34 -1.78
N TYR A 105 -4.67 1.04 -1.37
CA TYR A 105 -5.77 1.99 -1.52
C TYR A 105 -5.74 3.05 -0.42
N VAL A 106 -5.85 4.32 -0.78
CA VAL A 106 -5.97 5.44 0.17
C VAL A 106 -7.14 6.32 -0.26
N ALA A 107 -8.17 6.42 0.59
CA ALA A 107 -9.42 7.14 0.31
C ALA A 107 -9.28 8.68 0.38
N LEU A 108 -8.26 9.25 -0.25
CA LEU A 108 -8.14 10.69 -0.40
C LEU A 108 -9.00 11.16 -1.58
N GLY A 109 -10.05 11.95 -1.32
CA GLY A 109 -10.87 12.56 -2.36
C GLY A 109 -11.60 11.56 -3.25
N ASP A 110 -11.12 11.34 -4.47
CA ASP A 110 -11.66 10.38 -5.43
C ASP A 110 -11.26 8.92 -5.15
N GLY A 111 -10.43 8.69 -4.13
CA GLY A 111 -9.90 7.37 -3.79
C GLY A 111 -8.76 7.01 -4.73
N SER A 112 -7.54 7.03 -4.21
CA SER A 112 -6.32 6.82 -5.00
C SER A 112 -5.67 5.51 -4.65
N VAL A 113 -5.13 4.83 -5.67
CA VAL A 113 -4.22 3.70 -5.48
C VAL A 113 -2.80 4.24 -5.50
N ILE A 114 -2.04 3.92 -4.46
CA ILE A 114 -0.66 4.33 -4.30
C ILE A 114 0.23 3.13 -4.61
N GLU A 115 1.05 3.24 -5.66
CA GLU A 115 1.81 2.13 -6.23
C GLU A 115 3.11 1.85 -5.48
N THR A 116 3.69 2.86 -4.83
CA THR A 116 5.02 2.76 -4.22
C THR A 116 5.09 3.40 -2.84
N ARG A 117 6.10 2.99 -2.08
CA ARG A 117 6.45 3.58 -0.80
C ARG A 117 6.73 5.07 -0.94
N GLU A 118 7.52 5.44 -1.93
CA GLU A 118 7.91 6.82 -2.19
C GLU A 118 6.69 7.70 -2.49
N ASP A 119 5.71 7.19 -3.23
CA ASP A 119 4.47 7.90 -3.52
C ASP A 119 3.62 8.12 -2.24
N LEU A 120 3.58 7.13 -1.33
CA LEU A 120 2.90 7.29 -0.03
C LEU A 120 3.59 8.36 0.82
N ILE A 121 4.93 8.34 0.89
CA ILE A 121 5.71 9.37 1.61
C ILE A 121 5.44 10.76 1.00
N ALA A 122 5.35 10.86 -0.33
CA ALA A 122 5.14 12.13 -1.04
C ALA A 122 3.76 12.76 -0.77
N LEU A 123 2.77 11.99 -0.30
CA LEU A 123 1.49 12.56 0.15
C LEU A 123 1.65 13.45 1.38
N GLY A 124 2.63 13.13 2.24
CA GLY A 124 2.93 13.84 3.47
C GLY A 124 2.09 13.39 4.67
N ALA A 125 2.68 13.49 5.86
CA ALA A 125 2.12 13.02 7.12
C ALA A 125 0.75 13.68 7.42
N ASP A 126 0.61 14.98 7.17
CA ASP A 126 -0.62 15.73 7.44
C ASP A 126 -1.85 15.20 6.69
N LYS A 127 -1.65 14.61 5.50
CA LYS A 127 -2.75 14.02 4.72
C LYS A 127 -3.12 12.63 5.19
N ILE A 128 -2.17 11.91 5.79
CA ILE A 128 -2.37 10.54 6.25
C ILE A 128 -2.89 10.53 7.69
N PHE A 129 -2.22 11.23 8.60
CA PHE A 129 -2.53 11.22 10.02
C PHE A 129 -3.56 12.29 10.40
N THR A 130 -4.74 12.21 9.78
CA THR A 130 -5.86 13.09 10.14
C THR A 130 -6.26 12.88 11.61
N PRO A 131 -6.81 13.91 12.28
CA PRO A 131 -7.28 13.77 13.66
C PRO A 131 -8.25 12.59 13.84
N GLU A 132 -9.13 12.37 12.88
CA GLU A 132 -10.13 11.31 12.90
C GLU A 132 -9.50 9.92 12.74
N LEU A 133 -8.47 9.77 11.88
CA LEU A 133 -7.75 8.50 11.76
C LEU A 133 -6.98 8.18 13.04
N LYS A 134 -6.32 9.18 13.63
CA LYS A 134 -5.60 9.01 14.90
C LYS A 134 -6.53 8.60 16.03
N ASP A 135 -7.69 9.23 16.14
CA ASP A 135 -8.70 8.86 17.14
C ASP A 135 -9.24 7.44 16.91
N SER A 136 -9.51 7.07 15.65
CA SER A 136 -9.95 5.71 15.32
C SER A 136 -8.90 4.67 15.71
N MET A 137 -7.62 4.88 15.37
CA MET A 137 -6.55 3.95 15.69
C MET A 137 -6.27 3.88 17.19
N ALA A 138 -6.32 5.01 17.91
CA ALA A 138 -6.12 5.03 19.37
C ALA A 138 -7.19 4.25 20.14
N ASN A 139 -8.41 4.17 19.59
CA ASN A 139 -9.56 3.54 20.25
C ASN A 139 -9.96 2.19 19.62
N ALA A 140 -9.26 1.70 18.60
CA ALA A 140 -9.54 0.41 17.99
C ALA A 140 -9.27 -0.75 18.96
N ASP A 141 -10.25 -1.66 19.09
CA ASP A 141 -10.14 -2.83 19.97
C ASP A 141 -9.43 -3.98 19.24
N LEU A 142 -8.21 -4.30 19.67
CA LEU A 142 -7.42 -5.37 19.06
C LEU A 142 -7.91 -6.78 19.42
N SER A 143 -8.77 -6.91 20.44
CA SER A 143 -9.32 -8.20 20.87
C SER A 143 -10.51 -8.67 20.01
N GLU A 144 -11.12 -7.75 19.25
CA GLU A 144 -12.23 -8.04 18.34
C GLU A 144 -11.78 -8.28 16.89
N LEU A 145 -10.46 -8.29 16.64
CA LEU A 145 -9.91 -8.58 15.32
C LEU A 145 -10.29 -9.99 14.86
N SER A 146 -11.03 -10.03 13.75
CA SER A 146 -11.45 -11.26 13.12
C SER A 146 -11.08 -11.25 11.63
N PRO A 147 -10.60 -12.37 11.08
CA PRO A 147 -10.26 -12.46 9.68
C PRO A 147 -11.51 -12.44 8.80
N SER A 148 -11.37 -11.84 7.62
CA SER A 148 -12.36 -11.87 6.55
C SER A 148 -11.70 -12.10 5.19
N MET A 149 -12.50 -12.19 4.13
CA MET A 149 -11.96 -12.23 2.76
C MET A 149 -11.15 -10.97 2.40
N ALA A 150 -11.49 -9.81 2.97
CA ALA A 150 -10.77 -8.57 2.75
C ALA A 150 -9.50 -8.45 3.62
N GLY A 151 -9.36 -9.30 4.63
CA GLY A 151 -8.34 -9.19 5.68
C GLY A 151 -8.96 -8.82 7.01
N PHE A 152 -8.24 -8.02 7.77
CA PHE A 152 -8.57 -7.51 9.08
C PHE A 152 -8.76 -6.00 8.97
N THR A 153 -9.83 -5.47 9.55
CA THR A 153 -10.10 -4.03 9.54
C THR A 153 -9.98 -3.47 10.96
N LEU A 154 -9.09 -2.49 11.12
CA LEU A 154 -8.92 -1.71 12.33
C LEU A 154 -9.81 -0.48 12.29
N TYR A 155 -10.64 -0.35 13.30
CA TYR A 155 -11.51 0.79 13.50
C TYR A 155 -11.91 0.82 14.98
N SER A 156 -12.30 2.00 15.46
CA SER A 156 -12.91 2.15 16.79
C SER A 156 -14.34 1.59 16.79
N THR A 157 -15.33 2.41 16.43
CA THR A 157 -16.74 2.03 16.30
C THR A 157 -17.42 2.95 15.28
N GLY A 158 -18.48 2.45 14.61
CA GLY A 158 -19.24 3.21 13.61
C GLY A 158 -18.52 3.33 12.25
N ASP A 159 -18.93 4.32 11.45
CA ASP A 159 -18.49 4.51 10.06
C ASP A 159 -17.25 5.43 9.93
N GLY A 160 -16.40 5.48 10.95
CA GLY A 160 -15.22 6.35 10.97
C GLY A 160 -14.05 5.83 10.11
N PRO A 161 -12.93 6.58 10.07
CA PRO A 161 -11.72 6.15 9.39
C PRO A 161 -11.26 4.78 9.85
N ASN A 162 -10.72 3.99 8.94
CA ASN A 162 -10.28 2.62 9.22
C ASN A 162 -9.09 2.21 8.37
N ILE A 163 -8.31 1.26 8.87
CA ILE A 163 -7.18 0.67 8.15
C ILE A 163 -7.45 -0.82 7.96
N THR A 164 -7.40 -1.28 6.73
CA THR A 164 -7.49 -2.71 6.40
C THR A 164 -6.10 -3.25 6.09
N PHE A 165 -5.75 -4.37 6.72
CA PHE A 165 -4.53 -5.12 6.45
C PHE A 165 -4.86 -6.57 6.12
N ASN A 166 -4.07 -7.19 5.25
CA ASN A 166 -4.32 -8.53 4.74
C ASN A 166 -3.02 -9.28 4.51
N VAL A 167 -3.16 -10.57 4.20
CA VAL A 167 -2.05 -11.40 3.71
C VAL A 167 -1.92 -11.21 2.20
N GLN A 168 -0.75 -10.80 1.75
CA GLN A 168 -0.34 -10.85 0.34
C GLN A 168 1.04 -11.48 0.24
N ASN A 169 1.19 -12.44 -0.68
CA ASN A 169 2.42 -13.24 -0.83
C ASN A 169 2.88 -13.86 0.51
N GLY A 170 1.90 -14.22 1.35
CA GLY A 170 2.08 -14.77 2.69
C GLY A 170 2.68 -13.84 3.74
N VAL A 171 2.64 -12.53 3.52
CA VAL A 171 3.07 -11.51 4.49
C VAL A 171 1.89 -10.58 4.82
N LEU A 172 1.74 -10.24 6.10
CA LEU A 172 0.78 -9.23 6.55
C LEU A 172 1.23 -7.82 6.13
N GLY A 173 0.31 -7.07 5.55
CA GLY A 173 0.54 -5.68 5.18
C GLY A 173 -0.76 -4.90 5.01
N ILE A 174 -0.67 -3.58 5.18
CA ILE A 174 -1.80 -2.67 4.96
C ILE A 174 -2.17 -2.68 3.49
N SER A 175 -3.45 -2.89 3.19
CA SER A 175 -4.02 -2.86 1.84
C SER A 175 -4.97 -1.70 1.61
N GLY A 176 -5.44 -1.04 2.68
CA GLY A 176 -6.35 0.10 2.57
C GLY A 176 -6.29 1.04 3.77
N ILE A 177 -6.36 2.35 3.49
CA ILE A 177 -6.54 3.42 4.47
C ILE A 177 -7.77 4.23 4.05
N ASN A 178 -8.80 4.26 4.89
CA ASN A 178 -10.09 4.88 4.62
C ASN A 178 -10.36 6.04 5.58
N TYR A 179 -11.00 7.11 5.09
CA TYR A 179 -11.39 8.30 5.85
C TYR A 179 -12.89 8.53 5.80
#